data_AF-A0A6J7HZI5-F1
#
_entry.id   AF-A0A6J7HZI5-F1
#
_cell.length_a   1.000
_cell.length_b   1.000
_cell.length_c   1.000
_cell.angle_alpha   90.00
_cell.angle_beta   90.00
_cell.angle_gamma   90.00
#
_symmetry.space_group_name_H-M   'P 1'
#
loop_
_entity.id
_entity.type
_entity.pdbx_description
1 polymer ?
#
loop_
_entity_poly.entity_id
_entity_poly.type
_entity_poly.pdbx_seq_one_letter_code
_entity_poly.pdbx_strand_id
1 'polypeptide(L)'
;MSAEHGIEAGDPAEFLVRPDGTVLGDDGTGGTLAAALPYTGRLARRMGELVEVGDLRVMEAFGTHRLTVGVTWTPAGEGTYRAALTPLAPRTMPTYTVVGAVDTTAAVTHCLQRLAGVDGVVWGSVVTAGARVIGAVGERQDLHHLAEVGNRMLAILRSLEDQHATGFMRLRFEQGAVIGASLGRHALVARASTAEDEELVAIIDEIRAILAGHDLASVTSEFDPSAEPSGASDEPDPPASVPARPALPVGARYRGAGQRTERPRRGLFGR
;
A
#
# COMPACT_ATOMS: atom_id res chain seq x y z
N MET A 1 -28.84 30.11 25.73
CA MET A 1 -27.88 29.18 26.33
C MET A 1 -28.14 27.82 25.73
N SER A 2 -27.45 27.50 24.63
CA SER A 2 -27.57 26.21 23.96
C SER A 2 -26.59 25.26 24.62
N ALA A 3 -27.10 24.15 25.15
CA ALA A 3 -26.29 23.10 25.73
C ALA A 3 -25.53 22.39 24.60
N GLU A 4 -24.22 22.62 24.53
CA GLU A 4 -23.28 21.75 23.83
C GLU A 4 -23.38 20.36 24.48
N HIS A 5 -24.04 19.43 23.81
CA HIS A 5 -23.90 18.02 24.12
C HIS A 5 -22.47 17.63 23.71
N GLY A 6 -21.58 17.59 24.69
CA GLY A 6 -20.31 16.91 24.56
C GLY A 6 -20.58 15.47 24.13
N ILE A 7 -20.05 15.10 22.97
CA ILE A 7 -20.02 13.71 22.53
C ILE A 7 -19.08 13.01 23.52
N GLU A 8 -19.64 12.34 24.52
CA GLU A 8 -18.90 11.38 25.32
C GLU A 8 -18.31 10.36 24.36
N ALA A 9 -16.99 10.21 24.38
CA ALA A 9 -16.30 9.15 23.67
C ALA A 9 -16.84 7.83 24.22
N GLY A 10 -17.69 7.16 23.43
CA GLY A 10 -18.33 5.91 23.85
C GLY A 10 -17.30 4.87 24.29
N ASP A 11 -17.64 4.14 25.34
CA ASP A 11 -16.81 3.04 25.86
C ASP A 11 -16.44 2.06 24.73
N PRO A 12 -15.21 1.51 24.74
CA PRO A 12 -14.80 0.55 23.73
C PRO A 12 -15.71 -0.69 23.76
N ALA A 13 -16.26 -1.04 22.60
CA ALA A 13 -17.03 -2.28 22.48
C ALA A 13 -16.05 -3.47 22.48
N GLU A 14 -16.17 -4.34 23.48
CA GLU A 14 -15.31 -5.51 23.67
C GLU A 14 -16.10 -6.81 23.57
N PHE A 15 -15.56 -7.79 22.83
CA PHE A 15 -16.15 -9.12 22.77
C PHE A 15 -15.10 -10.22 22.59
N LEU A 16 -15.49 -11.45 22.93
CA LEU A 16 -14.66 -12.65 22.84
C LEU A 16 -15.32 -13.68 21.93
N VAL A 17 -14.59 -14.19 20.94
CA VAL A 17 -15.00 -15.33 20.12
C VAL A 17 -14.17 -16.55 20.50
N ARG A 18 -14.85 -17.62 20.91
CA ARG A 18 -14.24 -18.90 21.29
C ARG A 18 -14.07 -19.84 20.09
N PRO A 19 -13.23 -20.89 20.22
CA PRO A 19 -13.04 -21.92 19.20
C PRO A 19 -14.34 -22.58 18.71
N ASP A 20 -15.29 -22.78 19.62
CA ASP A 20 -16.60 -23.40 19.34
C ASP A 20 -17.59 -22.45 18.65
N GLY A 21 -17.17 -21.21 18.35
CA GLY A 21 -17.99 -20.17 17.73
C GLY A 21 -18.84 -19.38 18.73
N THR A 22 -18.75 -19.67 20.03
CA THR A 22 -19.47 -18.89 21.05
C THR A 22 -18.90 -17.48 21.13
N VAL A 23 -19.80 -16.49 21.11
CA VAL A 23 -19.47 -15.07 21.27
C VAL A 23 -19.91 -14.61 22.66
N LEU A 24 -19.03 -13.94 23.41
CA LEU A 24 -19.30 -13.38 24.74
C LEU A 24 -19.01 -11.88 24.75
N GLY A 25 -19.85 -11.09 25.42
CA GLY A 25 -19.67 -9.64 25.58
C GLY A 25 -20.11 -8.79 24.39
N ASP A 26 -20.47 -9.41 23.26
CA ASP A 26 -21.04 -8.71 22.11
C ASP A 26 -22.45 -8.20 22.46
N ASP A 27 -22.64 -6.89 22.31
CA ASP A 27 -23.91 -6.18 22.48
C ASP A 27 -24.82 -6.28 21.23
N GLY A 28 -24.38 -7.05 20.23
CA GLY A 28 -25.05 -7.26 18.95
C GLY A 28 -24.51 -6.34 17.84
N THR A 29 -23.61 -5.40 18.15
CA THR A 29 -22.93 -4.55 17.16
C THR A 29 -21.77 -5.26 16.47
N GLY A 30 -21.16 -6.26 17.13
CA GLY A 30 -20.05 -7.03 16.61
C GLY A 30 -20.44 -8.17 15.66
N GLY A 31 -21.72 -8.47 15.47
CA GLY A 31 -22.21 -9.74 14.91
C GLY A 31 -21.49 -10.27 13.65
N THR A 32 -21.41 -9.48 12.58
CA THR A 32 -20.71 -9.91 11.34
C THR A 32 -19.20 -10.01 11.52
N LEU A 33 -18.62 -9.12 12.32
CA LEU A 33 -17.21 -9.13 12.66
C LEU A 33 -16.85 -10.38 13.46
N ALA A 34 -17.60 -10.70 14.51
CA ALA A 34 -17.39 -11.88 15.35
C ALA A 34 -17.42 -13.18 14.53
N ALA A 35 -18.33 -13.28 13.56
CA ALA A 35 -18.41 -14.42 12.64
C ALA A 35 -17.22 -14.50 11.67
N ALA A 36 -16.63 -13.36 11.28
CA ALA A 36 -15.50 -13.30 10.36
C ALA A 36 -14.14 -13.62 11.01
N LEU A 37 -13.99 -13.38 12.33
CA LEU A 37 -12.71 -13.54 13.03
C LEU A 37 -12.11 -14.95 12.92
N PRO A 38 -12.84 -16.06 13.09
CA PRO A 38 -12.27 -17.40 12.97
C PRO A 38 -11.70 -17.69 11.58
N TYR A 39 -12.39 -17.24 10.52
CA TYR A 39 -11.90 -17.40 9.15
C TYR A 39 -10.65 -16.53 8.91
N THR A 40 -10.74 -15.26 9.30
CA THR A 40 -9.64 -14.28 9.21
C THR A 40 -8.39 -14.77 9.92
N GLY A 41 -8.53 -15.24 11.17
CA GLY A 41 -7.43 -15.75 11.97
C GLY A 41 -6.76 -16.96 11.34
N ARG A 42 -7.54 -17.89 10.76
CA ARG A 42 -6.97 -19.04 10.04
C ARG A 42 -6.17 -18.62 8.81
N LEU A 43 -6.67 -17.67 8.02
CA LEU A 43 -5.93 -17.14 6.87
C LEU A 43 -4.63 -16.47 7.32
N ALA A 44 -4.71 -15.60 8.33
CA ALA A 44 -3.57 -14.87 8.88
C ALA A 44 -2.52 -15.83 9.45
N ARG A 45 -2.92 -16.86 10.20
CA ARG A 45 -2.00 -17.91 10.67
C ARG A 45 -1.26 -18.59 9.53
N ARG A 46 -1.98 -19.02 8.49
CA ARG A 46 -1.36 -19.64 7.31
C ARG A 46 -0.41 -18.67 6.59
N MET A 47 -0.68 -17.37 6.60
CA MET A 47 0.26 -16.37 6.09
C MET A 47 1.53 -16.32 6.94
N GLY A 48 1.42 -16.40 8.27
CA GLY A 48 2.56 -16.47 9.18
C GLY A 48 3.47 -17.67 8.91
N GLU A 49 2.88 -18.81 8.55
CA GLU A 49 3.62 -20.00 8.10
C GLU A 49 4.36 -19.76 6.78
N LEU A 50 3.73 -19.09 5.80
CA LEU A 50 4.35 -18.81 4.49
C LEU A 50 5.55 -17.86 4.57
N VAL A 51 5.54 -16.94 5.54
CA VAL A 51 6.59 -15.92 5.69
C VAL A 51 7.48 -16.19 6.91
N GLU A 52 7.32 -17.38 7.51
CA GLU A 52 8.14 -17.90 8.61
C GLU A 52 8.25 -16.95 9.84
N VAL A 53 7.16 -16.26 10.19
CA VAL A 53 7.13 -15.29 11.31
C VAL A 53 6.45 -15.82 12.59
N GLY A 54 6.08 -17.10 12.60
CA GLY A 54 5.46 -17.78 13.75
C GLY A 54 3.95 -17.56 13.84
N ASP A 55 3.41 -17.78 15.05
CA ASP A 55 1.97 -17.72 15.29
C ASP A 55 1.44 -16.28 15.35
N LEU A 56 0.22 -16.07 14.84
CA LEU A 56 -0.48 -14.78 14.93
C LEU A 56 -0.82 -14.47 16.39
N ARG A 57 -0.46 -13.28 16.85
CA ARG A 57 -0.72 -12.80 18.23
C ARG A 57 -1.73 -11.67 18.28
N VAL A 58 -1.68 -10.75 17.33
CA VAL A 58 -2.59 -9.60 17.29
C VAL A 58 -2.99 -9.28 15.86
N MET A 59 -4.25 -8.91 15.65
CA MET A 59 -4.73 -8.31 14.42
C MET A 59 -5.20 -6.89 14.71
N GLU A 60 -4.77 -5.93 13.91
CA GLU A 60 -5.19 -4.54 14.04
C GLU A 60 -5.70 -4.04 12.69
N ALA A 61 -6.91 -3.51 12.64
CA ALA A 61 -7.45 -2.87 11.43
C ALA A 61 -7.71 -1.40 11.71
N PHE A 62 -7.31 -0.55 10.76
CA PHE A 62 -7.35 0.90 10.88
C PHE A 62 -8.31 1.45 9.83
N GLY A 63 -9.55 1.72 10.25
CA GLY A 63 -10.60 2.32 9.44
C GLY A 63 -11.14 3.60 10.07
N THR A 64 -12.46 3.70 10.18
CA THR A 64 -13.15 4.71 11.01
C THR A 64 -13.02 4.37 12.50
N HIS A 65 -12.87 3.09 12.80
CA HIS A 65 -12.55 2.55 14.12
C HIS A 65 -11.22 1.81 14.03
N ARG A 66 -10.51 1.75 15.15
CA ARG A 66 -9.42 0.80 15.39
C ARG A 66 -10.06 -0.47 15.92
N LEU A 67 -9.96 -1.53 15.14
CA LEU A 67 -10.22 -2.88 15.65
C LEU A 67 -8.89 -3.46 16.13
N THR A 68 -8.80 -3.86 17.38
CA THR A 68 -7.66 -4.62 17.92
C THR A 68 -8.16 -5.97 18.39
N VAL A 69 -7.57 -7.05 17.88
CA VAL A 69 -7.93 -8.43 18.22
C VAL A 69 -6.72 -9.17 18.75
N GLY A 70 -6.72 -9.49 20.03
CA GLY A 70 -5.77 -10.43 20.63
C GLY A 70 -6.13 -11.86 20.26
N VAL A 71 -5.14 -12.65 19.84
CA VAL A 71 -5.34 -14.02 19.36
C VAL A 71 -4.53 -15.00 20.20
N THR A 72 -5.19 -16.05 20.68
CA THR A 72 -4.53 -17.18 21.36
C THR A 72 -4.92 -18.48 20.68
N TRP A 73 -3.94 -19.35 20.44
CA TRP A 73 -4.13 -20.61 19.74
C TRP A 73 -4.08 -21.80 20.69
N THR A 74 -4.95 -22.78 20.47
CA THR A 74 -4.81 -24.11 21.08
C THR A 74 -3.75 -24.93 20.34
N PRO A 75 -3.21 -26.00 20.93
CA PRO A 75 -2.29 -26.91 20.24
C PRO A 75 -2.91 -27.58 18.99
N ALA A 76 -4.24 -27.76 18.96
CA ALA A 76 -4.98 -28.25 17.80
C ALA A 76 -5.16 -27.20 16.69
N GLY A 77 -4.75 -25.97 16.97
CA GLY A 77 -4.75 -24.86 16.04
C GLY A 77 -6.05 -24.06 15.96
N GLU A 78 -6.87 -24.16 16.99
CA GLU A 78 -8.11 -23.40 17.11
C GLU A 78 -7.84 -22.07 17.81
N GLY A 79 -8.41 -20.97 17.29
CA GLY A 79 -8.17 -19.63 17.80
C GLY A 79 -9.26 -19.16 18.76
N THR A 80 -8.85 -18.47 19.83
CA THR A 80 -9.72 -17.59 20.63
C THR A 80 -9.35 -16.14 20.30
N TYR A 81 -10.36 -15.31 20.10
CA TYR A 81 -10.20 -13.93 19.61
C TYR A 81 -10.84 -12.96 20.59
N ARG A 82 -10.03 -12.08 21.18
CA ARG A 82 -10.52 -10.99 22.04
C ARG A 82 -10.45 -9.69 21.25
N ALA A 83 -11.60 -9.18 20.83
CA ALA A 83 -11.72 -7.98 20.04
C ALA A 83 -12.08 -6.78 20.92
N ALA A 84 -11.49 -5.63 20.60
CA ALA A 84 -11.83 -4.32 21.11
C ALA A 84 -11.95 -3.34 19.94
N LEU A 85 -13.03 -2.57 19.93
CA LEU A 85 -13.29 -1.52 18.95
C LEU A 85 -13.15 -0.17 19.63
N THR A 86 -12.27 0.68 19.10
CA THR A 86 -12.08 2.04 19.60
C THR A 86 -12.30 3.03 18.45
N PRO A 87 -13.10 4.09 18.64
CA PRO A 87 -13.21 5.15 17.63
C PRO A 87 -11.83 5.74 17.32
N LEU A 88 -11.55 5.97 16.03
CA LEU A 88 -10.37 6.71 15.62
C LEU A 88 -10.76 8.14 15.27
N ALA A 89 -9.87 9.09 15.59
CA ALA A 89 -10.01 10.45 15.10
C ALA A 89 -10.03 10.43 13.56
N PRO A 90 -10.92 11.21 12.91
CA PRO A 90 -10.93 11.33 11.46
C PRO A 90 -9.56 11.77 10.96
N ARG A 91 -8.97 10.99 10.05
CA ARG A 91 -7.71 11.32 9.39
C ARG A 91 -7.97 11.96 8.03
N THR A 92 -7.19 12.97 7.69
CA THR A 92 -7.21 13.58 6.36
C THR A 92 -6.34 12.73 5.43
N MET A 93 -6.97 12.13 4.42
CA MET A 93 -6.24 11.43 3.37
C MET A 93 -5.57 12.46 2.45
N PRO A 94 -4.28 12.30 2.12
CA PRO A 94 -3.63 13.17 1.16
C PRO A 94 -4.29 13.03 -0.21
N THR A 95 -4.38 14.12 -0.96
CA THR A 95 -4.90 14.13 -2.32
C THR A 95 -3.78 14.45 -3.28
N TYR A 96 -3.48 13.53 -4.20
CA TYR A 96 -2.48 13.73 -5.24
C TYR A 96 -3.17 13.94 -6.58
N THR A 97 -2.76 14.97 -7.31
CA THR A 97 -3.13 15.14 -8.71
C THR A 97 -2.02 14.55 -9.55
N VAL A 98 -2.30 13.46 -10.26
CA VAL A 98 -1.35 12.88 -11.21
C VAL A 98 -1.20 13.87 -12.38
N VAL A 99 -0.03 14.49 -12.51
CA VAL A 99 0.26 15.45 -13.59
C VAL A 99 0.83 14.69 -14.79
N GLY A 100 0.00 14.48 -15.82
CA GLY A 100 0.39 13.83 -17.08
C GLY A 100 0.05 12.33 -17.15
N ALA A 101 0.38 11.69 -18.27
CA ALA A 101 0.26 10.24 -18.43
C ALA A 101 1.45 9.56 -17.72
N VAL A 102 1.30 9.29 -16.43
CA VAL A 102 2.31 8.54 -15.66
C VAL A 102 2.19 7.06 -16.01
N ASP A 103 3.33 6.43 -16.29
CA ASP A 103 3.42 4.98 -16.43
C ASP A 103 3.06 4.32 -15.09
N THR A 104 1.98 3.53 -15.07
CA THR A 104 1.54 2.79 -13.88
C THR A 104 2.65 1.94 -13.28
N THR A 105 3.52 1.36 -14.10
CA THR A 105 4.65 0.53 -13.63
C THR A 105 5.64 1.36 -12.83
N ALA A 106 5.95 2.57 -13.31
CA ALA A 106 6.82 3.52 -12.62
C ALA A 106 6.17 4.00 -11.31
N ALA A 107 4.87 4.26 -11.30
CA ALA A 107 4.14 4.66 -10.09
C ALA A 107 4.16 3.56 -9.01
N VAL A 108 3.93 2.30 -9.39
CA VAL A 108 4.02 1.14 -8.49
C VAL A 108 5.43 1.00 -7.92
N THR A 109 6.45 1.07 -8.78
CA THR A 109 7.85 0.97 -8.37
C THR A 109 8.22 2.08 -7.39
N HIS A 110 7.83 3.33 -7.68
CA HIS A 110 8.05 4.46 -6.79
C HIS A 110 7.40 4.26 -5.41
N CYS A 111 6.14 3.82 -5.38
CA CYS A 111 5.41 3.55 -4.13
C CYS A 111 6.08 2.45 -3.30
N LEU A 112 6.56 1.38 -3.95
CA LEU A 112 7.27 0.31 -3.27
C LEU A 112 8.62 0.78 -2.72
N GLN A 113 9.38 1.58 -3.47
CA GLN A 113 10.63 2.17 -2.98
C GLN A 113 10.40 3.11 -1.79
N ARG A 114 9.33 3.92 -1.82
CA ARG A 114 8.91 4.74 -0.67
C ARG A 114 8.66 3.88 0.56
N LEU A 115 7.92 2.78 0.40
CA LEU A 115 7.62 1.85 1.48
C LEU A 115 8.86 1.14 2.03
N ALA A 116 9.78 0.73 1.16
CA ALA A 116 11.05 0.11 1.57
C ALA A 116 11.98 1.08 2.31
N GLY A 117 11.78 2.39 2.13
CA GLY A 117 12.50 3.42 2.88
C GLY A 117 12.02 3.62 4.32
N VAL A 118 10.92 2.97 4.73
CA VAL A 118 10.43 3.02 6.11
C VAL A 118 11.24 2.07 6.98
N ASP A 119 11.74 2.59 8.10
CA ASP A 119 12.58 1.82 9.01
C ASP A 119 11.86 0.56 9.51
N GLY A 120 12.54 -0.58 9.37
CA GLY A 120 12.02 -1.88 9.81
C GLY A 120 11.10 -2.58 8.79
N VAL A 121 10.83 -2.02 7.61
CA VAL A 121 10.21 -2.77 6.51
C VAL A 121 11.24 -3.69 5.86
N VAL A 122 10.93 -4.98 5.78
CA VAL A 122 11.80 -6.03 5.23
C VAL A 122 11.53 -6.22 3.74
N TRP A 123 10.26 -6.26 3.35
CA TRP A 123 9.83 -6.34 1.97
C TRP A 123 8.44 -5.75 1.78
N GLY A 124 8.12 -5.38 0.53
CA GLY A 124 6.82 -4.88 0.11
C GLY A 124 6.44 -5.42 -1.27
N SER A 125 5.15 -5.57 -1.53
CA SER A 125 4.64 -6.12 -2.79
C SER A 125 3.25 -5.57 -3.11
N VAL A 126 2.96 -5.38 -4.40
CA VAL A 126 1.60 -5.11 -4.90
C VAL A 126 1.08 -6.33 -5.63
N VAL A 127 -0.06 -6.83 -5.17
CA VAL A 127 -0.70 -8.04 -5.68
C VAL A 127 -2.07 -7.70 -6.27
N THR A 128 -2.29 -8.17 -7.48
CA THR A 128 -3.55 -7.93 -8.19
C THR A 128 -4.66 -8.87 -7.72
N ALA A 129 -5.92 -8.57 -8.06
CA ALA A 129 -7.07 -9.41 -7.72
C ALA A 129 -6.98 -10.82 -8.33
N GLY A 130 -6.24 -10.97 -9.43
CA GLY A 130 -5.94 -12.25 -10.07
C GLY A 130 -4.73 -12.97 -9.48
N ALA A 131 -4.32 -12.62 -8.25
CA ALA A 131 -3.16 -13.19 -7.54
C ALA A 131 -1.80 -13.02 -8.26
N ARG A 132 -1.68 -12.04 -9.16
CA ARG A 132 -0.42 -11.75 -9.85
C ARG A 132 0.35 -10.62 -9.15
N VAL A 133 1.65 -10.80 -8.97
CA VAL A 133 2.55 -9.80 -8.37
C VAL A 133 3.02 -8.85 -9.47
N ILE A 134 2.68 -7.56 -9.36
CA ILE A 134 3.02 -6.53 -10.36
C ILE A 134 4.19 -5.64 -9.93
N GLY A 135 4.66 -5.80 -8.69
CA GLY A 135 5.86 -5.17 -8.18
C GLY A 135 6.21 -5.73 -6.81
N ALA A 136 7.51 -5.81 -6.52
CA ALA A 136 8.02 -6.19 -5.21
C ALA A 136 9.36 -5.49 -4.93
N VAL A 137 9.66 -5.32 -3.65
CA VAL A 137 10.90 -4.74 -3.12
C VAL A 137 11.30 -5.49 -1.85
N GLY A 138 12.60 -5.60 -1.55
CA GLY A 138 13.13 -6.33 -0.40
C GLY A 138 13.95 -7.55 -0.79
N GLU A 139 14.30 -8.37 0.20
CA GLU A 139 15.15 -9.56 0.00
C GLU A 139 14.42 -10.68 -0.76
N ARG A 140 15.07 -11.23 -1.79
CA ARG A 140 14.45 -12.15 -2.76
C ARG A 140 14.03 -13.50 -2.20
N GLN A 141 14.74 -13.97 -1.18
CA GLN A 141 14.49 -15.24 -0.51
C GLN A 141 13.07 -15.33 0.10
N ASP A 142 12.48 -14.19 0.46
CA ASP A 142 11.14 -14.11 1.04
C ASP A 142 10.02 -14.01 -0.02
N LEU A 143 10.35 -13.93 -1.32
CA LEU A 143 9.40 -13.47 -2.35
C LEU A 143 8.64 -14.61 -3.06
N HIS A 144 8.91 -15.88 -2.75
CA HIS A 144 8.27 -17.02 -3.43
C HIS A 144 6.77 -17.16 -3.13
N HIS A 145 6.30 -16.61 -2.01
CA HIS A 145 4.91 -16.75 -1.55
C HIS A 145 4.09 -15.46 -1.68
N LEU A 146 4.61 -14.40 -2.29
CA LEU A 146 3.97 -13.07 -2.33
C LEU A 146 2.56 -13.10 -2.92
N ALA A 147 2.36 -13.84 -4.02
CA ALA A 147 1.04 -14.00 -4.64
C ALA A 147 0.01 -14.57 -3.66
N GLU A 148 0.40 -15.61 -2.93
CA GLU A 148 -0.47 -16.29 -1.98
C GLU A 148 -0.71 -15.45 -0.72
N VAL A 149 0.34 -14.81 -0.19
CA VAL A 149 0.24 -13.87 0.93
C VAL A 149 -0.68 -12.69 0.57
N GLY A 150 -0.52 -12.11 -0.62
CA GLY A 150 -1.38 -11.06 -1.15
C GLY A 150 -2.83 -11.47 -1.32
N ASN A 151 -3.08 -12.66 -1.86
CA ASN A 151 -4.44 -13.18 -2.03
C ASN A 151 -5.12 -13.42 -0.67
N ARG A 152 -4.40 -13.97 0.31
CA ARG A 152 -4.93 -14.16 1.67
C ARG A 152 -5.17 -12.84 2.38
N MET A 153 -4.28 -11.86 2.23
CA MET A 153 -4.48 -10.51 2.75
C MET A 153 -5.73 -9.85 2.13
N LEU A 154 -5.94 -9.99 0.82
CA LEU A 154 -7.17 -9.52 0.17
C LEU A 154 -8.41 -10.19 0.76
N ALA A 155 -8.40 -11.51 0.92
CA ALA A 155 -9.52 -12.23 1.51
C ALA A 155 -9.82 -11.77 2.94
N ILE A 156 -8.77 -11.52 3.74
CA ILE A 156 -8.89 -10.94 5.08
C ILE A 156 -9.52 -9.56 5.04
N LEU A 157 -8.94 -8.62 4.26
CA LEU A 157 -9.44 -7.25 4.15
C LEU A 157 -10.92 -7.23 3.75
N ARG A 158 -11.32 -8.06 2.78
CA ARG A 158 -12.71 -8.21 2.33
C ARG A 158 -13.63 -8.89 3.33
N SER A 159 -13.12 -9.83 4.12
CA SER A 159 -13.93 -10.47 5.18
C SER A 159 -14.25 -9.52 6.34
N LEU A 160 -13.47 -8.45 6.48
CA LEU A 160 -13.66 -7.40 7.48
C LEU A 160 -14.36 -6.15 6.89
N GLU A 161 -14.82 -6.19 5.63
CA GLU A 161 -15.44 -5.06 4.93
C GLU A 161 -16.89 -4.79 5.39
N ASP A 162 -17.05 -3.62 6.03
CA ASP A 162 -17.88 -2.46 5.61
C ASP A 162 -17.77 -1.33 6.67
N GLN A 163 -17.17 -1.60 7.83
CA GLN A 163 -17.04 -0.62 8.93
C GLN A 163 -15.62 -0.49 9.53
N HIS A 164 -14.69 -1.43 9.27
CA HIS A 164 -13.43 -1.50 10.05
C HIS A 164 -12.12 -1.58 9.23
N ALA A 165 -12.16 -1.88 7.93
CA ALA A 165 -10.96 -2.10 7.10
C ALA A 165 -10.81 -1.14 5.89
N THR A 166 -11.34 0.08 5.99
CA THR A 166 -11.24 1.09 4.90
C THR A 166 -9.84 1.67 4.70
N GLY A 167 -8.87 1.28 5.52
CA GLY A 167 -7.49 1.76 5.46
C GLY A 167 -6.48 0.66 5.19
N PHE A 168 -6.00 0.05 6.27
CA PHE A 168 -5.02 -1.01 6.26
C PHE A 168 -5.16 -1.88 7.50
N MET A 169 -4.49 -3.02 7.49
CA MET A 169 -4.46 -4.00 8.56
C MET A 169 -3.03 -4.39 8.89
N ARG A 170 -2.75 -4.60 10.18
CA ARG A 170 -1.49 -5.12 10.71
C ARG A 170 -1.75 -6.46 11.39
N LEU A 171 -1.07 -7.49 10.93
CA LEU A 171 -1.06 -8.83 11.51
C LEU A 171 0.26 -9.00 12.25
N ARG A 172 0.24 -8.97 13.58
CA ARG A 172 1.43 -9.15 14.42
C ARG A 172 1.58 -10.61 14.77
N PHE A 173 2.73 -11.16 14.40
CA PHE A 173 3.16 -12.52 14.70
C PHE A 173 4.24 -12.48 15.77
N GLU A 174 4.74 -13.66 16.16
CA GLU A 174 5.82 -13.78 17.14
C GLU A 174 7.11 -13.09 16.71
N GLN A 175 7.45 -13.14 15.41
CA GLN A 175 8.74 -12.69 14.88
C GLN A 175 8.62 -11.53 13.88
N GLY A 176 7.51 -10.79 13.91
CA GLY A 176 7.33 -9.61 13.06
C GLY A 176 5.87 -9.30 12.79
N ALA A 177 5.61 -8.49 11.78
CA ALA A 177 4.28 -8.14 11.34
C ALA A 177 4.15 -8.23 9.83
N VAL A 178 2.97 -8.63 9.36
CA VAL A 178 2.54 -8.47 7.96
C VAL A 178 1.49 -7.38 7.92
N ILE A 179 1.70 -6.39 7.07
CA ILE A 179 0.83 -5.24 6.88
C ILE A 179 0.17 -5.40 5.52
N GLY A 180 -1.11 -5.04 5.43
CA GLY A 180 -1.84 -5.08 4.17
C GLY A 180 -2.79 -3.91 4.03
N ALA A 181 -2.89 -3.37 2.82
CA ALA A 181 -3.80 -2.28 2.52
C ALA A 181 -4.54 -2.53 1.21
N SER A 182 -5.80 -2.10 1.16
CA SER A 182 -6.60 -2.18 -0.06
C SER A 182 -6.24 -1.06 -1.03
N LEU A 183 -5.94 -1.46 -2.27
CA LEU A 183 -5.72 -0.62 -3.45
C LEU A 183 -6.88 -0.89 -4.44
N GLY A 184 -8.09 -0.53 -4.05
CA GLY A 184 -9.30 -0.88 -4.78
C GLY A 184 -9.58 -2.38 -4.69
N ARG A 185 -9.43 -3.10 -5.81
CA ARG A 185 -9.55 -4.57 -5.85
C ARG A 185 -8.21 -5.30 -5.63
N HIS A 186 -7.14 -4.54 -5.47
CA HIS A 186 -5.75 -5.02 -5.37
C HIS A 186 -5.26 -4.82 -3.93
N ALA A 187 -4.14 -5.45 -3.56
CA ALA A 187 -3.54 -5.28 -2.25
C ALA A 187 -2.10 -4.80 -2.35
N LEU A 188 -1.75 -3.88 -1.46
CA LEU A 188 -0.39 -3.66 -1.00
C LEU A 188 -0.14 -4.58 0.19
N VAL A 189 0.96 -5.32 0.21
CA VAL A 189 1.37 -6.13 1.35
C VAL A 189 2.83 -5.88 1.67
N ALA A 190 3.18 -5.84 2.96
CA ALA A 190 4.53 -5.65 3.42
C ALA A 190 4.83 -6.53 4.64
N ARG A 191 6.08 -6.92 4.83
CA ARG A 191 6.57 -7.45 6.11
C ARG A 191 7.38 -6.38 6.80
N ALA A 192 7.13 -6.18 8.08
CA ALA A 192 7.92 -5.29 8.92
C ALA A 192 8.32 -5.97 10.23
N SER A 193 9.53 -5.69 10.71
CA SER A 193 10.05 -6.21 11.98
C SER A 193 9.72 -5.27 13.14
N THR A 194 10.02 -3.98 13.00
CA THR A 194 9.99 -2.98 14.08
C THR A 194 9.34 -1.65 13.71
N ALA A 195 8.80 -1.53 12.49
CA ALA A 195 8.27 -0.27 11.98
C ALA A 195 7.18 0.36 12.87
N GLU A 196 7.31 1.68 13.05
CA GLU A 196 6.40 2.52 13.84
C GLU A 196 5.05 2.69 13.14
N ASP A 197 3.97 2.70 13.93
CA ASP A 197 2.60 2.73 13.41
C ASP A 197 2.33 4.03 12.63
N GLU A 198 2.74 5.18 13.17
CA GLU A 198 2.41 6.49 12.59
C GLU A 198 3.03 6.70 11.21
N GLU A 199 4.30 6.32 11.04
CA GLU A 199 5.00 6.42 9.76
C GLU A 199 4.41 5.46 8.73
N LEU A 200 4.15 4.21 9.11
CA LEU A 200 3.52 3.23 8.23
C LEU A 200 2.13 3.67 7.76
N VAL A 201 1.31 4.20 8.68
CA VAL A 201 -0.02 4.74 8.34
C VAL A 201 0.11 5.83 7.29
N ALA A 202 1.00 6.80 7.51
CA ALA A 202 1.17 7.94 6.63
C ALA A 202 1.63 7.50 5.23
N ILE A 203 2.62 6.60 5.15
CA ILE A 203 3.16 6.08 3.89
C ILE A 203 2.13 5.24 3.14
N ILE A 204 1.35 4.41 3.84
CA ILE A 204 0.30 3.61 3.21
C ILE A 204 -0.81 4.51 2.66
N ASP A 205 -1.25 5.51 3.43
CA ASP A 205 -2.28 6.46 2.97
C ASP A 205 -1.79 7.26 1.76
N GLU A 206 -0.52 7.66 1.73
CA GLU A 206 0.14 8.27 0.56
C GLU A 206 0.12 7.33 -0.66
N ILE A 207 0.58 6.09 -0.52
CA ILE A 207 0.62 5.11 -1.61
C ILE A 207 -0.79 4.85 -2.17
N ARG A 208 -1.78 4.70 -1.28
CA ARG A 208 -3.17 4.52 -1.67
C ARG A 208 -3.68 5.71 -2.47
N ALA A 209 -3.35 6.93 -2.05
CA ALA A 209 -3.77 8.13 -2.74
C ALA A 209 -3.07 8.30 -4.11
N ILE A 210 -1.78 7.95 -4.23
CA ILE A 210 -1.05 7.97 -5.51
C ILE A 210 -1.64 6.94 -6.48
N LEU A 211 -1.89 5.71 -6.01
CA LEU A 211 -2.31 4.60 -6.86
C LEU A 211 -3.82 4.59 -7.14
N ALA A 212 -4.64 5.39 -6.43
CA ALA A 212 -6.09 5.44 -6.63
C ALA A 212 -6.51 5.79 -8.07
N GLY A 213 -5.70 6.57 -8.79
CA GLY A 213 -5.96 6.97 -10.18
C GLY A 213 -5.42 6.02 -11.25
N HIS A 214 -4.71 4.94 -10.86
CA HIS A 214 -3.99 4.07 -11.78
C HIS A 214 -4.74 2.75 -12.02
N ASP A 215 -4.75 2.26 -13.26
CA ASP A 215 -5.24 0.91 -13.56
C ASP A 215 -4.15 -0.14 -13.30
N LEU A 216 -4.11 -0.67 -12.08
CA LEU A 216 -3.12 -1.68 -11.70
C LEU A 216 -3.27 -3.00 -12.47
N ALA A 217 -4.42 -3.26 -13.10
CA ALA A 217 -4.60 -4.47 -13.92
C ALA A 217 -3.91 -4.35 -15.29
N SER A 218 -3.60 -3.13 -15.76
CA SER A 218 -2.93 -2.92 -17.05
C SER A 218 -1.42 -3.14 -17.00
N VAL A 219 -0.83 -3.29 -15.81
CA VAL A 219 0.62 -3.53 -15.65
C VAL A 219 0.96 -4.92 -16.20
N THR A 220 1.66 -5.00 -17.32
CA THR A 220 1.95 -6.29 -17.97
C THR A 220 3.17 -6.99 -17.39
N SER A 221 4.09 -6.25 -16.78
CA SER A 221 5.25 -6.81 -16.09
C SER A 221 4.81 -7.67 -14.91
N GLU A 222 5.16 -8.95 -14.95
CA GLU A 222 5.05 -9.83 -13.79
C GLU A 222 6.40 -9.82 -13.07
N PHE A 223 6.36 -9.72 -11.74
CA PHE A 223 7.57 -9.84 -10.94
C PHE A 223 8.09 -11.27 -11.06
N ASP A 224 9.28 -11.44 -11.64
CA ASP A 224 9.99 -12.71 -11.67
C ASP A 224 10.97 -12.78 -10.49
N PRO A 225 10.71 -13.62 -9.47
CA PRO A 225 11.62 -13.79 -8.33
C PRO A 225 12.97 -14.41 -8.74
N SER A 226 13.04 -15.04 -9.93
CA SER A 226 14.22 -15.75 -10.45
C SER A 226 15.06 -14.89 -11.39
N ALA A 227 14.53 -13.77 -11.88
CA ALA A 227 15.28 -12.85 -12.74
C ALA A 227 16.45 -12.28 -11.95
N GLU A 228 17.68 -12.35 -12.44
CA GLU A 228 18.85 -11.73 -11.78
C GLU A 228 18.56 -10.26 -11.45
N PRO A 229 19.13 -9.71 -10.35
CA PRO A 229 19.00 -8.28 -10.12
C PRO A 229 19.54 -7.64 -11.38
N SER A 230 18.70 -6.88 -12.08
CA SER A 230 19.26 -5.96 -13.05
C SER A 230 20.08 -5.00 -12.19
N GLY A 231 21.35 -5.34 -12.02
CA GLY A 231 22.36 -4.46 -11.53
C GLY A 231 22.39 -3.33 -12.53
N ALA A 232 21.52 -2.36 -12.33
CA ALA A 232 21.87 -0.99 -12.58
C ALA A 232 23.02 -0.74 -11.60
N SER A 233 24.21 -1.18 -12.00
CA SER A 233 25.43 -0.50 -11.64
C SER A 233 25.18 0.95 -12.03
N ASP A 234 24.81 1.79 -11.07
CA ASP A 234 25.02 3.24 -11.12
C ASP A 234 26.55 3.49 -11.05
N GLU A 235 27.29 2.80 -11.92
CA GLU A 235 28.60 3.25 -12.32
C GLU A 235 28.29 4.17 -13.51
N PRO A 236 28.34 5.50 -13.35
CA PRO A 236 28.18 6.38 -14.48
C PRO A 236 29.28 6.03 -15.47
N ASP A 237 28.86 5.50 -16.63
CA ASP A 237 29.72 5.37 -17.79
C ASP A 237 30.47 6.70 -17.94
N PRO A 238 31.82 6.73 -17.93
CA PRO A 238 32.54 7.98 -18.05
C PRO A 238 32.07 8.64 -19.35
N PRO A 239 31.58 9.88 -19.32
CA PRO A 239 30.97 10.48 -20.50
C PRO A 239 31.99 10.45 -21.62
N ALA A 240 31.61 9.80 -22.74
CA ALA A 240 32.37 9.87 -23.97
C ALA A 240 32.67 11.34 -24.23
N SER A 241 33.95 11.67 -24.37
CA SER A 241 34.45 13.03 -24.52
C SER A 241 33.90 13.66 -25.80
N VAL A 242 32.73 14.28 -25.70
CA VAL A 242 32.18 15.12 -26.76
C VAL A 242 33.08 16.36 -26.85
N PRO A 243 33.63 16.70 -28.03
CA PRO A 243 34.42 17.91 -28.18
C PRO A 243 33.57 19.12 -27.78
N ALA A 244 34.11 19.92 -26.85
CA ALA A 244 33.45 21.08 -26.28
C ALA A 244 32.96 22.02 -27.39
N ARG A 245 31.64 22.22 -27.49
CA ARG A 245 31.08 23.30 -28.30
C ARG A 245 31.46 24.63 -27.64
N PRO A 246 31.96 25.63 -28.38
CA PRO A 246 32.27 26.92 -27.80
C PRO A 246 31.02 27.55 -27.19
N ALA A 247 31.16 28.06 -25.97
CA ALA A 247 30.09 28.71 -25.23
C ALA A 247 29.53 29.90 -26.02
N LEU A 248 28.21 29.92 -26.20
CA LEU A 248 27.52 31.09 -26.75
C LEU A 248 27.58 32.22 -25.71
N PRO A 249 28.04 33.43 -26.06
CA PRO A 249 28.08 34.54 -25.13
C PRO A 249 26.66 34.98 -24.77
N VAL A 250 26.29 34.78 -23.50
CA VAL A 250 25.06 35.32 -22.92
C VAL A 250 25.34 36.76 -22.48
N GLY A 251 24.74 37.73 -23.17
CA GLY A 251 24.78 39.13 -22.75
C GLY A 251 24.87 40.14 -23.89
N ALA A 252 23.81 40.29 -24.70
CA ALA A 252 23.62 41.48 -25.51
C ALA A 252 22.15 41.88 -25.51
N ARG A 253 21.89 43.08 -24.98
CA ARG A 253 20.58 43.71 -24.86
C ARG A 253 19.98 43.89 -26.26
N TYR A 254 18.78 43.34 -26.49
CA TYR A 254 18.00 43.64 -27.69
C TYR A 254 17.51 45.10 -27.62
N ARG A 255 18.23 46.00 -28.28
CA ARG A 255 17.74 47.31 -28.71
C ARG A 255 17.67 47.24 -30.24
N GLY A 256 16.47 47.45 -30.77
CA GLY A 256 16.09 46.98 -32.10
C GLY A 256 16.84 47.57 -33.28
N ALA A 257 16.75 46.85 -34.40
CA ALA A 257 16.67 47.37 -35.78
C ALA A 257 16.69 46.16 -36.72
N GLY A 258 15.79 46.11 -37.71
CA GLY A 258 15.90 45.15 -38.80
C GLY A 258 14.59 44.75 -39.46
N GLN A 259 14.01 45.68 -40.20
CA GLN A 259 13.05 45.53 -41.30
C GLN A 259 12.79 44.09 -41.79
N ARG A 260 11.53 43.65 -41.69
CA ARG A 260 11.01 42.55 -42.52
C ARG A 260 10.89 43.06 -43.96
N THR A 261 11.75 42.58 -44.83
CA THR A 261 11.62 42.74 -46.28
C THR A 261 10.50 41.81 -46.77
N GLU A 262 9.42 42.39 -47.30
CA GLU A 262 8.34 41.68 -47.96
C GLU A 262 8.85 40.90 -49.18
N ARG A 263 8.53 39.60 -49.25
CA ARG A 263 8.76 38.79 -50.44
C ARG A 263 7.59 39.00 -51.42
N PRO A 264 7.85 39.29 -52.70
CA PRO A 264 6.79 39.42 -53.70
C PRO A 264 6.22 38.05 -54.08
N ARG A 265 4.89 37.92 -53.99
CA ARG A 265 4.12 36.83 -54.58
C ARG A 265 4.10 37.00 -56.11
N ARG A 266 4.73 36.09 -56.85
CA ARG A 266 4.44 35.87 -58.27
C ARG A 266 3.32 34.84 -58.38
N GLY A 267 2.16 35.27 -58.85
CA GLY A 267 1.19 34.38 -59.50
C GLY A 267 1.43 34.37 -61.00
N LEU A 268 1.09 33.27 -61.67
CA LEU A 268 0.50 33.30 -63.02
C LEU A 268 -0.07 31.93 -63.41
N PHE A 269 -1.27 32.01 -63.96
CA PHE A 269 -2.07 31.01 -64.62
C PHE A 269 -1.37 30.34 -65.81
N GLY A 270 -1.81 29.12 -66.16
CA GLY A 270 -2.10 28.76 -67.56
C GLY A 270 -1.48 27.47 -68.11
N ARG A 271 -2.19 26.35 -68.00
CA ARG A 271 -2.77 25.60 -69.14
C ARG A 271 -3.70 24.50 -68.65
#